data_AF-Q38DT0-F1
#
_entry.id   AF-Q38DT0-F1
#
_cell.length_a   1.000
_cell.length_b   1.000
_cell.length_c   1.000
_cell.angle_alpha   90.00
_cell.angle_beta   90.00
_cell.angle_gamma   90.00
#
_symmetry.space_group_name_H-M   'P 1'
#
loop_
_entity.id
_entity.type
_entity.pdbx_description
1 polymer ?
#
loop_
_entity_poly.entity_id
_entity_poly.type
_entity_poly.pdbx_seq_one_letter_code
_entity_poly.pdbx_strand_id
1 'polypeptide(L)'
;MEHIPAEASADITREQNELKLLNECFSNARAIHLIVSHSLMPTSGAALCSSLLNEEVQSYLREVLHKYSATAAMRKKLKSVKILYFLQCLTDEKVRDEFICAAAHPSFSESL
;
A
#
# COMPACT_ATOMS: atom_id res chain seq x y z
N MET A 1 -14.50 31.47 15.72
CA MET A 1 -14.56 30.00 15.69
C MET A 1 -15.02 29.61 14.30
N GLU A 2 -14.08 29.29 13.42
CA GLU A 2 -14.43 28.81 12.07
C GLU A 2 -14.94 27.37 12.20
N HIS A 3 -16.24 27.17 11.96
CA HIS A 3 -16.86 25.84 11.90
C HIS A 3 -16.36 25.15 10.63
N ILE A 4 -15.41 24.23 10.77
CA ILE A 4 -15.02 23.33 9.68
C ILE A 4 -16.20 22.36 9.45
N PRO A 5 -16.77 22.29 8.23
CA PRO A 5 -17.83 21.33 7.93
C PRO A 5 -17.33 19.90 8.15
N ALA A 6 -18.18 19.02 8.69
CA ALA A 6 -17.81 17.65 9.06
C ALA A 6 -17.22 16.84 7.90
N GLU A 7 -17.65 17.12 6.66
CA GLU A 7 -17.12 16.51 5.44
C GLU A 7 -15.64 16.84 5.21
N ALA A 8 -15.25 18.11 5.38
CA ALA A 8 -13.85 18.52 5.27
C ALA A 8 -12.98 17.86 6.35
N SER A 9 -13.53 17.64 7.55
CA SER A 9 -12.83 16.90 8.60
C SER A 9 -12.63 15.43 8.23
N ALA A 10 -13.63 14.78 7.65
CA ALA A 10 -13.54 13.38 7.22
C ALA A 10 -12.49 13.19 6.12
N ASP A 11 -12.43 14.11 5.14
CA ASP A 11 -11.44 14.08 4.07
C ASP A 11 -10.02 14.28 4.59
N ILE A 12 -9.82 15.19 5.55
CA ILE A 12 -8.52 15.40 6.21
C ILE A 12 -8.10 14.13 6.96
N THR A 13 -9.01 13.53 7.74
CA THR A 13 -8.72 12.30 8.48
C THR A 13 -8.38 11.14 7.53
N ARG A 14 -9.11 11.02 6.41
CA ARG A 14 -8.85 10.01 5.39
C ARG A 14 -7.46 10.19 4.77
N GLU A 15 -7.11 11.40 4.34
CA GLU A 15 -5.80 11.68 3.77
C GLU A 15 -4.67 11.40 4.78
N GLN A 16 -4.85 11.78 6.05
CA GLN A 16 -3.87 11.50 7.10
C GLN A 16 -3.67 9.99 7.30
N ASN A 17 -4.75 9.21 7.30
CA ASN A 17 -4.68 7.75 7.42
C ASN A 17 -3.99 7.09 6.22
N GLU A 18 -4.30 7.54 5.00
CA GLU A 18 -3.63 7.09 3.77
C GLU A 18 -2.13 7.41 3.80
N LEU A 19 -1.76 8.64 4.15
CA LEU A 19 -0.36 9.05 4.28
C LEU A 19 0.37 8.23 5.33
N LYS A 20 -0.29 7.94 6.47
CA LYS A 20 0.27 7.10 7.51
C LYS A 20 0.53 5.70 6.98
N LEU A 21 -0.47 5.06 6.38
CA LEU A 21 -0.34 3.73 5.76
C LEU A 21 0.82 3.69 4.76
N LEU A 22 0.87 4.62 3.82
CA LEU A 22 1.91 4.67 2.79
C LEU A 22 3.30 4.87 3.37
N ASN A 23 3.44 5.83 4.29
CA ASN A 23 4.74 6.19 4.86
C ASN A 23 5.25 5.18 5.90
N GLU A 24 4.38 4.36 6.49
CA GLU A 24 4.76 3.32 7.43
C GLU A 24 4.95 1.97 6.72
N CYS A 25 3.99 1.53 5.92
CA CYS A 25 3.97 0.18 5.35
C CYS A 25 4.64 0.06 3.98
N PHE A 26 4.80 1.16 3.23
CA PHE A 26 5.34 1.13 1.86
C PHE A 26 6.66 1.89 1.73
N SER A 27 7.24 2.38 2.82
CA SER A 27 8.41 3.27 2.76
C SER A 27 9.69 2.58 2.28
N ASN A 28 9.82 1.27 2.54
CA ASN A 28 11.00 0.46 2.21
C ASN A 28 10.62 -1.02 2.08
N ALA A 29 11.56 -1.83 1.59
CA ALA A 29 11.35 -3.26 1.33
C ALA A 29 11.00 -4.05 2.61
N ARG A 30 11.58 -3.70 3.76
CA ARG A 30 11.25 -4.33 5.04
C ARG A 30 9.80 -4.09 5.44
N ALA A 31 9.29 -2.88 5.29
CA ALA A 31 7.91 -2.55 5.59
C ALA A 31 6.94 -3.33 4.69
N ILE A 32 7.26 -3.43 3.40
CA ILE A 32 6.51 -4.24 2.43
C ILE A 32 6.53 -5.72 2.79
N HIS A 33 7.69 -6.26 3.14
CA HIS A 33 7.81 -7.64 3.59
C HIS A 33 6.89 -7.92 4.79
N LEU A 34 6.86 -7.02 5.77
CA LEU A 34 6.00 -7.18 6.95
C LEU A 34 4.51 -7.14 6.59
N ILE A 35 4.04 -6.15 5.82
CA ILE A 35 2.61 -6.08 5.46
C ILE A 35 2.20 -7.27 4.58
N VAL A 36 3.04 -7.68 3.64
CA VAL A 36 2.77 -8.86 2.79
C VAL A 36 2.73 -10.12 3.66
N SER A 37 3.73 -10.36 4.51
CA SER A 37 3.76 -11.54 5.37
C SER A 37 2.55 -11.61 6.31
N HIS A 38 2.12 -10.47 6.86
CA HIS A 38 0.94 -10.38 7.73
C HIS A 38 -0.38 -10.54 6.98
N SER A 39 -0.39 -10.27 5.66
CA SER A 39 -1.58 -10.44 4.83
C SER A 39 -1.84 -11.90 4.43
N LEU A 40 -0.84 -12.78 4.54
CA LEU A 40 -0.95 -14.16 4.14
C LEU A 40 -1.83 -14.94 5.13
N MET A 41 -2.86 -15.57 4.60
CA MET A 41 -3.80 -16.42 5.32
C MET A 41 -3.75 -17.83 4.74
N PRO A 42 -3.85 -18.87 5.58
CA PRO A 42 -3.99 -20.23 5.09
C PRO A 42 -5.32 -20.37 4.35
N THR A 43 -5.29 -20.97 3.15
CA THR A 43 -6.50 -21.41 2.46
C THR A 43 -6.72 -22.90 2.70
N SER A 44 -7.86 -23.45 2.26
CA SER A 44 -8.08 -24.90 2.28
C SER A 44 -7.05 -25.60 1.39
N GLY A 45 -6.01 -26.16 2.00
CA GLY A 45 -4.90 -26.83 1.31
C GLY A 45 -3.53 -26.26 1.73
N ALA A 46 -2.52 -26.42 0.89
CA ALA A 46 -1.18 -25.87 1.10
C ALA A 46 -1.00 -24.46 0.49
N ALA A 47 -2.04 -23.90 -0.14
CA ALA A 47 -1.95 -22.58 -0.75
C ALA A 47 -2.16 -21.48 0.30
N LEU A 48 -1.33 -20.43 0.23
CA LEU A 48 -1.53 -19.19 0.97
C LEU A 48 -2.27 -18.21 0.06
N CYS A 49 -3.20 -17.46 0.63
CA CYS A 49 -3.85 -16.33 -0.03
C CYS A 49 -3.52 -15.05 0.73
N SER A 50 -3.21 -13.98 0.02
CA SER A 50 -2.97 -12.68 0.63
C SER A 50 -4.27 -11.88 0.68
N SER A 51 -4.60 -11.29 1.83
CA SER A 51 -5.70 -10.31 1.94
C SER A 51 -5.48 -9.07 1.07
N LEU A 52 -4.22 -8.79 0.66
CA LEU A 52 -3.91 -7.72 -0.29
C LEU A 52 -4.48 -8.01 -1.68
N LEU A 53 -4.78 -9.26 -2.02
CA LEU A 53 -5.39 -9.64 -3.30
C LEU A 53 -6.92 -9.50 -3.32
N ASN A 54 -7.55 -9.16 -2.19
CA ASN A 54 -8.98 -8.89 -2.16
C ASN A 54 -9.32 -7.70 -3.09
N GLU A 55 -10.40 -7.82 -3.87
CA GLU A 55 -10.82 -6.82 -4.84
C GLU A 55 -11.06 -5.43 -4.23
N GLU A 56 -11.64 -5.35 -3.02
CA GLU A 56 -11.85 -4.09 -2.30
C GLU A 56 -10.52 -3.44 -1.94
N VAL A 57 -9.56 -4.24 -1.47
CA VAL A 57 -8.21 -3.78 -1.12
C VAL A 57 -7.47 -3.31 -2.37
N GLN A 58 -7.53 -4.08 -3.46
CA GLN A 58 -6.92 -3.73 -4.74
C GLN A 58 -7.50 -2.43 -5.32
N SER A 59 -8.81 -2.24 -5.20
CA SER A 59 -9.49 -1.02 -5.64
C SER A 59 -9.05 0.19 -4.80
N TYR A 60 -8.98 0.05 -3.47
CA TYR A 60 -8.44 1.07 -2.59
C TYR A 60 -6.98 1.42 -2.91
N LEU A 61 -6.11 0.42 -3.09
CA LEU A 61 -4.69 0.64 -3.40
C LEU A 61 -4.50 1.34 -4.75
N ARG A 62 -5.34 1.02 -5.76
CA ARG A 62 -5.32 1.72 -7.06
C ARG A 62 -5.78 3.17 -6.96
N GLU A 63 -6.81 3.46 -6.16
CA GLU A 63 -7.27 4.82 -5.90
C GLU A 63 -6.16 5.65 -5.23
N VAL A 64 -5.54 5.08 -4.20
CA VAL A 64 -4.41 5.69 -3.50
C VAL A 64 -3.24 5.91 -4.46
N LEU A 65 -2.90 4.92 -5.31
CA LEU A 65 -1.83 5.06 -6.30
C LEU A 65 -2.10 6.25 -7.22
N HIS A 66 -3.31 6.31 -7.79
CA HIS A 66 -3.72 7.39 -8.68
C HIS A 66 -3.63 8.76 -7.98
N LYS A 67 -4.16 8.87 -6.76
CA LYS A 67 -4.15 10.10 -5.96
C LYS A 67 -2.73 10.63 -5.72
N TYR A 68 -1.83 9.76 -5.24
CA TYR A 68 -0.47 10.17 -4.88
C TYR A 68 0.47 10.26 -6.08
N SER A 69 0.18 9.61 -7.21
CA SER A 69 0.95 9.74 -8.44
C SER A 69 0.55 10.95 -9.28
N ALA A 70 -0.68 11.47 -9.14
CA ALA A 70 -1.24 12.50 -10.03
C ALA A 70 -0.45 13.82 -10.05
N THR A 71 -0.05 14.35 -8.88
CA THR A 71 0.57 15.69 -8.79
C THR A 71 1.88 15.68 -8.01
N ALA A 72 2.77 16.62 -8.34
CA ALA A 72 4.01 16.81 -7.58
C ALA A 72 3.75 17.19 -6.12
N ALA A 73 2.66 17.90 -5.83
CA ALA A 73 2.26 18.26 -4.48
C ALA A 73 1.92 17.02 -3.63
N MET A 74 1.16 16.08 -4.17
CA MET A 74 0.85 14.83 -3.47
C MET A 74 2.09 13.94 -3.32
N ARG A 75 2.92 13.82 -4.37
CA ARG A 75 4.20 13.06 -4.29
C ARG A 75 5.12 13.57 -3.20
N LYS A 76 5.18 14.89 -2.98
CA LYS A 76 5.99 15.51 -1.91
C LYS A 76 5.53 15.15 -0.49
N LYS A 77 4.31 14.64 -0.31
CA LYS A 77 3.81 14.16 1.00
C LYS A 77 4.33 12.75 1.36
N LEU A 78 4.95 12.06 0.41
CA LEU A 78 5.52 10.73 0.59
C LEU A 78 6.96 10.82 1.11
N LYS A 79 7.31 9.99 2.11
CA LYS A 79 8.65 9.92 2.70
C LYS A 79 9.70 9.28 1.77
N SER A 80 9.26 8.55 0.74
CA SER A 80 10.13 7.79 -0.14
C SER A 80 9.51 7.66 -1.53
N VAL A 81 10.33 7.83 -2.58
CA VAL A 81 9.94 7.54 -3.97
C VAL A 81 9.59 6.07 -4.17
N LYS A 82 10.19 5.17 -3.37
CA LYS A 82 9.92 3.72 -3.45
C LYS A 82 8.46 3.36 -3.12
N ILE A 83 7.74 4.22 -2.38
CA ILE A 83 6.33 3.99 -2.03
C ILE A 83 5.48 3.77 -3.28
N LEU A 84 5.62 4.63 -4.28
CA LEU A 84 4.85 4.52 -5.52
C LEU A 84 5.25 3.29 -6.33
N TYR A 85 6.53 2.94 -6.32
CA TYR A 85 7.04 1.72 -6.96
C TYR A 85 6.38 0.48 -6.34
N PHE A 86 6.42 0.33 -5.02
CA PHE A 86 5.82 -0.82 -4.35
C PHE A 86 4.30 -0.87 -4.51
N LEU A 87 3.63 0.28 -4.47
CA LEU A 87 2.19 0.36 -4.67
C LEU A 87 1.81 -0.01 -6.12
N GLN A 88 2.62 0.39 -7.10
CA GLN A 88 2.46 -0.04 -8.50
C GLN A 88 2.63 -1.55 -8.63
N CYS A 89 3.66 -2.15 -8.04
CA CYS A 89 3.84 -3.60 -8.06
C CYS A 89 2.68 -4.37 -7.41
N LEU A 90 2.10 -3.84 -6.34
CA LEU A 90 0.96 -4.48 -5.65
C LEU A 90 -0.38 -4.33 -6.39
N THR A 91 -0.48 -3.40 -7.33
CA THR A 91 -1.74 -3.09 -8.04
C THR A 91 -1.73 -3.49 -9.52
N ASP A 92 -0.54 -3.71 -10.10
CA ASP A 92 -0.39 -4.19 -11.47
C ASP A 92 -0.66 -5.70 -11.55
N GLU A 93 -1.76 -6.06 -12.22
CA GLU A 93 -2.26 -7.42 -12.32
C GLU A 93 -1.27 -8.40 -12.97
N LYS A 94 -0.32 -7.88 -13.77
CA LYS A 94 0.67 -8.71 -14.46
C LYS A 94 1.79 -9.20 -13.55
N VAL A 95 2.05 -8.48 -12.45
CA VAL A 95 3.22 -8.73 -11.59
C VAL A 95 2.87 -8.91 -10.12
N ARG A 96 1.65 -8.56 -9.68
CA ARG A 96 1.32 -8.53 -8.24
C ARG A 96 1.50 -9.87 -7.54
N ASP A 97 1.16 -10.98 -8.19
CA ASP A 97 1.28 -12.31 -7.59
C ASP A 97 2.75 -12.69 -7.37
N GLU A 98 3.60 -12.46 -8.38
CA GLU A 98 5.04 -12.67 -8.29
C GLU A 98 5.66 -11.72 -7.25
N PHE A 99 5.22 -10.47 -7.20
CA PHE A 99 5.68 -9.49 -6.25
C PHE A 99 5.30 -9.87 -4.81
N ILE A 100 4.07 -10.33 -4.56
CA ILE A 100 3.64 -10.82 -3.24
C ILE A 100 4.47 -12.03 -2.82
N CYS A 101 4.71 -12.98 -3.73
CA CYS A 101 5.56 -14.14 -3.44
C CYS A 101 7.00 -13.71 -3.10
N ALA A 102 7.59 -12.77 -3.86
CA ALA A 102 8.91 -12.25 -3.58
C ALA A 102 8.96 -11.49 -2.26
N ALA A 103 7.98 -10.62 -2.01
CA ALA A 103 7.88 -9.80 -0.80
C ALA A 103 7.62 -10.62 0.47
N ALA A 104 6.96 -11.78 0.36
CA ALA A 104 6.79 -12.71 1.46
C ALA A 104 8.10 -13.36 1.92
N HIS A 105 9.14 -13.38 1.09
CA HIS A 105 10.41 -13.99 1.44
C HIS A 105 11.22 -13.09 2.40
N PRO A 106 11.83 -13.62 3.48
CA PRO A 106 12.58 -12.81 4.46
C PRO A 106 13.72 -11.96 3.86
N SER A 107 14.40 -12.49 2.84
CA SER A 107 15.48 -11.78 2.14
C SER A 107 15.00 -10.61 1.27
N PHE A 108 13.69 -10.44 1.07
CA PHE A 108 13.16 -9.30 0.31
C PHE A 108 13.61 -7.98 0.94
N SER A 109 13.66 -7.93 2.28
CA SER A 109 14.11 -6.76 3.03
C SER A 109 15.59 -6.40 2.80
N GLU A 110 16.38 -7.33 2.28
CA GLU A 110 17.81 -7.16 1.97
C GLU A 110 18.04 -6.77 0.50
N SER A 111 17.01 -6.86 -0.35
CA SER A 111 17.17 -6.86 -1.82
C SER A 111 16.98 -5.50 -2.53
N LEU A 112 16.60 -4.41 -1.84
CA LEU A 112 16.25 -3.12 -2.46
C LEU A 112 16.59 -1.87 -1.64
#